data_AF-A0A2E2BVH9-F1
#
_entry.id   AF-A0A2E2BVH9-F1
#
_cell.length_a   1.000
_cell.length_b   1.000
_cell.length_c   1.000
_cell.angle_alpha   90.00
_cell.angle_beta   90.00
_cell.angle_gamma   90.00
#
_symmetry.space_group_name_H-M   'P 1'
#
loop_
_entity.id
_entity.type
_entity.pdbx_description
1 polymer ?
#
loop_
_entity_poly.entity_id
_entity_poly.type
_entity_poly.pdbx_seq_one_letter_code
_entity_poly.pdbx_strand_id
1 'polypeptide(L)'
;MRYFTPCLFSLSLFLVACADESSTPPVPGETQVTGDDVKQKMEEAADTAKEFTKQKRDEYSKQLDQQLEDLDQKIAELEAKGAKLKDDAKVKWNEQLEDLKAKRGKVAEKLKEFNESSAEAWEGLKKDLDIAWGNLKAAYDKTAEEVKE
;
A
#
# COMPACT_ATOMS: atom_id res chain seq x y z
N MET A 1 -39.33 0.63 -40.31
CA MET A 1 -38.12 -0.11 -40.76
C MET A 1 -37.17 -0.17 -39.58
N ARG A 2 -36.81 -1.30 -38.97
CA ARG A 2 -36.99 -2.72 -39.28
C ARG A 2 -37.50 -3.44 -38.01
N TYR A 3 -38.48 -4.31 -38.21
CA TYR A 3 -39.04 -5.26 -37.26
C TYR A 3 -38.18 -6.53 -37.17
N PHE A 4 -38.65 -7.47 -36.33
CA PHE A 4 -38.49 -8.94 -36.34
C PHE A 4 -37.44 -9.52 -35.36
N THR A 5 -37.68 -10.51 -34.50
CA THR A 5 -38.83 -11.29 -34.00
C THR A 5 -38.28 -12.14 -32.84
N PRO A 6 -39.06 -12.40 -31.77
CA PRO A 6 -38.62 -13.13 -30.59
C PRO A 6 -38.57 -14.63 -30.86
N CYS A 7 -37.43 -15.27 -30.58
CA CYS A 7 -37.36 -16.72 -30.50
C CYS A 7 -37.58 -17.16 -29.06
N LEU A 8 -38.76 -17.74 -28.85
CA LEU A 8 -38.98 -18.83 -27.90
C LEU A 8 -37.77 -19.77 -27.86
N PHE A 9 -37.04 -19.80 -26.75
CA PHE A 9 -36.36 -21.01 -26.30
C PHE A 9 -36.98 -21.42 -24.98
N SER A 10 -38.06 -22.17 -25.18
CA SER A 10 -38.70 -23.01 -24.18
C SER A 10 -37.68 -23.91 -23.50
N LEU A 11 -37.81 -24.02 -22.17
CA LEU A 11 -37.76 -25.27 -21.41
C LEU A 11 -36.68 -26.29 -21.82
N SER A 12 -35.58 -26.34 -21.06
CA SER A 12 -34.91 -27.62 -20.74
C SER A 12 -34.10 -27.48 -19.45
N LEU A 13 -34.79 -27.86 -18.38
CA LEU A 13 -34.23 -28.24 -17.09
C LEU A 13 -33.41 -29.53 -17.30
N PHE A 14 -32.10 -29.42 -17.52
CA PHE A 14 -31.21 -30.58 -17.37
C PHE A 14 -30.62 -30.55 -15.97
N LEU A 15 -31.34 -31.19 -15.05
CA LEU A 15 -30.74 -31.80 -13.87
C LEU A 15 -29.72 -32.82 -14.37
N VAL A 16 -28.43 -32.45 -14.34
CA VAL A 16 -27.35 -33.44 -14.35
C VAL A 16 -27.40 -34.13 -13.00
N ALA A 17 -28.15 -35.23 -12.97
CA ALA A 17 -28.06 -36.24 -11.93
C ALA A 17 -26.69 -36.92 -12.12
N CYS A 18 -25.73 -36.60 -11.24
CA CYS A 18 -24.57 -37.46 -11.07
C CYS A 18 -25.07 -38.75 -10.43
N ALA A 19 -25.12 -39.80 -11.24
CA ALA A 19 -25.44 -41.15 -10.85
C ALA A 19 -24.37 -41.67 -9.86
N ASP A 20 -24.90 -42.25 -8.79
CA ASP A 20 -24.23 -43.09 -7.81
C ASP A 20 -23.86 -44.46 -8.44
N GLU A 21 -22.84 -45.12 -7.85
CA GLU A 21 -22.48 -46.54 -8.00
C GLU A 21 -21.50 -46.97 -9.12
N SER A 22 -20.22 -47.19 -8.75
CA SER A 22 -19.59 -48.53 -8.78
C SER A 22 -18.10 -48.49 -8.41
N SER A 23 -17.75 -49.41 -7.52
CA SER A 23 -16.50 -49.58 -6.79
C SER A 23 -15.30 -49.93 -7.69
N THR A 24 -14.22 -49.17 -7.59
CA THR A 24 -12.87 -49.62 -7.99
C THR A 24 -12.07 -50.05 -6.74
N PRO A 25 -11.29 -51.15 -6.83
CA PRO A 25 -10.47 -51.62 -5.71
C PRO A 25 -9.31 -50.64 -5.42
N PRO A 26 -8.81 -50.58 -4.17
CA PRO A 26 -7.79 -49.61 -3.79
C PRO A 26 -6.44 -49.95 -4.45
N VAL A 27 -5.87 -48.98 -5.14
CA VAL A 27 -4.50 -49.04 -5.68
C VAL A 27 -3.51 -48.92 -4.51
N PRO A 28 -2.58 -49.87 -4.30
CA PRO A 28 -1.59 -49.78 -3.24
C PRO A 28 -0.52 -48.74 -3.60
N GLY A 29 -0.49 -47.62 -2.86
CA GLY A 29 0.58 -46.63 -2.97
C GLY A 29 0.19 -45.16 -2.89
N GLU A 30 -1.10 -44.81 -2.78
CA GLU A 30 -1.54 -43.42 -2.68
C GLU A 30 -1.70 -43.02 -1.21
N THR A 31 -0.82 -42.15 -0.72
CA THR A 31 -1.08 -41.37 0.49
C THR A 31 -2.41 -40.64 0.31
N GLN A 32 -3.47 -41.11 0.97
CA GLN A 32 -4.77 -40.45 0.96
C GLN A 32 -4.62 -39.09 1.63
N VAL A 33 -4.69 -38.02 0.84
CA VAL A 33 -4.76 -36.64 1.35
C VAL A 33 -6.11 -36.47 2.03
N THR A 34 -6.12 -36.19 3.32
CA THR A 34 -7.34 -36.01 4.13
C THR A 34 -7.77 -34.54 4.17
N GLY A 35 -8.99 -34.26 4.64
CA GLY A 35 -9.46 -32.89 4.86
C GLY A 35 -8.60 -32.11 5.86
N ASP A 36 -8.01 -32.81 6.84
CA ASP A 36 -7.09 -32.22 7.80
C ASP A 36 -5.77 -31.79 7.14
N ASP A 37 -5.25 -32.57 6.18
CA ASP A 37 -4.07 -32.18 5.39
C ASP A 37 -4.34 -30.92 4.57
N VAL A 38 -5.54 -30.80 3.96
CA VAL A 38 -5.94 -29.60 3.23
C VAL A 38 -6.02 -28.40 4.18
N LYS A 39 -6.67 -28.55 5.34
CA LYS A 39 -6.78 -27.48 6.33
C LYS A 39 -5.39 -27.01 6.80
N GLN A 40 -4.52 -27.94 7.15
CA GLN A 40 -3.16 -27.64 7.56
C GLN A 40 -2.38 -26.90 6.46
N LYS A 41 -2.45 -27.39 5.21
CA LYS A 41 -1.76 -26.75 4.08
C LYS A 41 -2.30 -25.35 3.77
N MET A 42 -3.59 -25.12 3.97
CA MET A 42 -4.20 -23.80 3.81
C MET A 42 -3.78 -22.83 4.93
N GLU A 43 -3.67 -23.30 6.18
CA GLU A 43 -3.13 -22.51 7.30
C GLU A 43 -1.65 -22.15 7.07
N GLU A 44 -0.81 -23.12 6.66
CA GLU A 44 0.59 -22.88 6.30
C GLU A 44 0.73 -21.85 5.18
N ALA A 45 -0.11 -21.94 4.14
CA ALA A 45 -0.12 -20.99 3.03
C ALA A 45 -0.57 -19.59 3.49
N ALA A 46 -1.59 -19.50 4.34
CA ALA A 46 -2.07 -18.23 4.88
C ALA A 46 -1.02 -17.56 5.78
N ASP A 47 -0.34 -18.32 6.64
CA ASP A 47 0.74 -17.81 7.49
C ASP A 47 1.94 -17.34 6.66
N THR A 48 2.30 -18.09 5.61
CA THR A 48 3.37 -17.70 4.69
C THR A 48 3.02 -16.39 3.95
N ALA A 49 1.78 -16.25 3.48
CA ALA A 49 1.31 -15.04 2.83
C ALA A 49 1.29 -13.83 3.79
N LYS A 50 0.90 -14.05 5.05
CA LYS A 50 0.91 -13.02 6.10
C LYS A 50 2.32 -12.55 6.41
N GLU A 51 3.28 -13.47 6.55
CA GLU A 51 4.67 -13.12 6.83
C GLU A 51 5.31 -12.38 5.64
N PHE A 52 5.06 -12.83 4.41
CA PHE A 52 5.51 -12.12 3.20
C PHE A 52 4.94 -10.69 3.13
N THR A 53 3.65 -10.52 3.43
CA THR A 53 3.01 -9.20 3.47
C THR A 53 3.66 -8.32 4.53
N LYS A 54 3.88 -8.85 5.73
CA LYS A 54 4.55 -8.13 6.83
C LYS A 54 5.96 -7.67 6.42
N GLN A 55 6.77 -8.55 5.84
CA GLN A 55 8.11 -8.21 5.35
C GLN A 55 8.08 -7.05 4.34
N LYS A 56 7.12 -7.06 3.41
CA LYS A 56 6.98 -5.98 2.42
C LYS A 56 6.62 -4.64 3.06
N ARG A 57 5.80 -4.64 4.11
CA ARG A 57 5.48 -3.42 4.86
C ARG A 57 6.67 -2.90 5.66
N ASP A 58 7.38 -3.79 6.34
CA ASP A 58 8.55 -3.43 7.14
C ASP A 58 9.66 -2.85 6.24
N GLU A 59 9.86 -3.43 5.04
CA GLU A 59 10.77 -2.91 4.02
C GLU A 59 10.37 -1.51 3.56
N TYR A 60 9.08 -1.29 3.24
CA TYR A 60 8.57 0.01 2.83
C TYR A 60 8.73 1.07 3.94
N SER A 61 8.39 0.73 5.17
CA SER A 61 8.54 1.61 6.33
C SER A 61 9.99 2.04 6.53
N LYS A 62 10.91 1.06 6.53
CA LYS A 62 12.35 1.32 6.67
C LYS A 62 12.90 2.21 5.55
N GLN A 63 12.46 1.99 4.30
CA GLN A 63 12.86 2.84 3.18
C GLN A 63 12.38 4.27 3.35
N LEU A 64 11.16 4.47 3.87
CA LEU A 64 10.64 5.80 4.14
C LEU A 64 11.33 6.49 5.31
N ASP A 65 11.60 5.76 6.40
CA ASP A 65 12.37 6.30 7.53
C ASP A 65 13.72 6.84 7.06
N GLN A 66 14.46 6.07 6.26
CA GLN A 66 15.74 6.50 5.68
C GLN A 66 15.60 7.75 4.81
N GLN A 67 14.59 7.78 3.93
CA GLN A 67 14.35 8.95 3.10
C GLN A 67 13.95 10.19 3.93
N LEU A 68 13.21 10.01 5.03
CA LEU A 68 12.82 11.09 5.92
C LEU A 68 14.02 11.64 6.69
N GLU A 69 14.91 10.77 7.18
CA GLU A 69 16.18 11.17 7.80
C GLU A 69 17.05 11.98 6.82
N ASP A 70 17.21 11.50 5.59
CA ASP A 70 17.93 12.23 4.54
C ASP A 70 17.29 13.60 4.24
N LEU A 71 15.96 13.66 4.24
CA LEU A 71 15.24 14.90 4.00
C LEU A 71 15.38 15.86 5.18
N ASP A 72 15.37 15.38 6.42
CA ASP A 72 15.57 16.19 7.62
C ASP A 72 16.94 16.88 7.61
N GLN A 73 17.99 16.18 7.16
CA GLN A 73 19.32 16.77 6.96
C GLN A 73 19.27 17.89 5.91
N LYS A 74 18.60 17.66 4.78
CA LYS A 74 18.42 18.68 3.73
C LYS A 74 17.60 19.87 4.21
N ILE A 75 16.59 19.65 5.06
CA ILE A 75 15.80 20.72 5.68
C ILE A 75 16.72 21.55 6.60
N ALA A 76 17.56 20.93 7.41
CA ALA A 76 18.51 21.66 8.27
C ALA A 76 19.50 22.52 7.46
N GLU A 77 20.02 21.99 6.34
CA GLU A 77 20.84 22.78 5.42
C GLU A 77 20.07 23.94 4.79
N LEU A 78 18.84 23.69 4.39
CA LEU A 78 17.94 24.69 3.81
C LEU A 78 17.65 25.81 4.82
N GLU A 79 17.43 25.47 6.09
CA GLU A 79 17.27 26.43 7.19
C GLU A 79 18.50 27.33 7.36
N ALA A 80 19.69 26.74 7.35
CA ALA A 80 20.94 27.49 7.44
C ALA A 80 21.17 28.44 6.26
N LYS A 81 20.76 28.03 5.04
CA LYS A 81 20.82 28.90 3.85
C LYS A 81 19.81 30.04 3.93
N GLY A 82 18.56 29.72 4.24
CA GLY A 82 17.48 30.71 4.36
C GLY A 82 17.65 31.70 5.51
N ALA A 83 18.46 31.38 6.53
CA ALA A 83 18.86 32.34 7.55
C ALA A 83 19.63 33.56 7.01
N LYS A 84 20.22 33.45 5.81
CA LYS A 84 20.98 34.54 5.17
C LYS A 84 20.11 35.46 4.31
N LEU A 85 18.88 35.05 3.99
CA LEU A 85 17.94 35.87 3.24
C LEU A 85 17.54 37.11 4.04
N LYS A 86 17.16 38.17 3.33
CA LYS A 86 16.74 39.45 3.91
C LYS A 86 15.44 39.93 3.26
N ASP A 87 14.83 40.93 3.89
CA ASP A 87 13.68 41.66 3.37
C ASP A 87 12.54 40.71 2.94
N ASP A 88 11.88 40.99 1.82
CA ASP A 88 10.72 40.23 1.35
C ASP A 88 11.04 38.75 1.06
N ALA A 89 12.27 38.45 0.60
CA ALA A 89 12.71 37.08 0.38
C ALA A 89 12.73 36.28 1.69
N LYS A 90 13.13 36.91 2.80
CA LYS A 90 13.14 36.26 4.12
C LYS A 90 11.72 35.96 4.62
N VAL A 91 10.79 36.90 4.42
CA VAL A 91 9.40 36.72 4.83
C VAL A 91 8.78 35.55 4.08
N LYS A 92 8.88 35.56 2.74
CA LYS A 92 8.34 34.50 1.88
C LYS A 92 8.96 33.13 2.17
N TRP A 93 10.28 33.08 2.40
CA TRP A 93 10.95 31.84 2.75
C TRP A 93 10.50 31.29 4.11
N ASN A 94 10.33 32.14 5.13
CA ASN A 94 9.84 31.69 6.43
C ASN A 94 8.43 31.08 6.33
N GLU A 95 7.52 31.69 5.55
CA GLU A 95 6.17 31.13 5.32
C GLU A 95 6.22 29.74 4.66
N GLN A 96 7.10 29.57 3.67
CA GLN A 96 7.28 28.28 3.00
C GLN A 96 7.94 27.24 3.92
N LEU A 97 8.89 27.65 4.76
CA LEU A 97 9.52 26.78 5.74
C LEU A 97 8.51 26.25 6.77
N GLU A 98 7.59 27.09 7.26
CA GLU A 98 6.55 26.66 8.20
C GLU A 98 5.63 25.61 7.55
N ASP A 99 5.23 25.83 6.30
CA ASP A 99 4.44 24.84 5.53
C ASP A 99 5.21 23.52 5.30
N LEU A 100 6.51 23.61 5.01
CA LEU A 100 7.41 22.46 4.89
C LEU A 100 7.48 21.66 6.21
N LYS A 101 7.69 22.35 7.34
CA LYS A 101 7.74 21.71 8.67
C LYS A 101 6.42 21.05 9.05
N ALA A 102 5.31 21.70 8.77
CA ALA A 102 3.98 21.12 9.02
C ALA A 102 3.76 19.83 8.22
N LYS A 103 4.14 19.83 6.93
CA LYS A 103 4.06 18.63 6.08
C LYS A 103 5.02 17.52 6.53
N ARG A 104 6.21 17.86 7.01
CA ARG A 104 7.16 16.90 7.60
C ARG A 104 6.56 16.22 8.83
N GLY A 105 5.96 17.02 9.72
CA GLY A 105 5.23 16.49 10.88
C GLY A 105 4.10 15.53 10.49
N LYS A 106 3.33 15.89 9.45
CA LYS A 106 2.24 15.04 8.94
C LYS A 106 2.72 13.71 8.36
N VAL A 107 3.86 13.70 7.67
CA VAL A 107 4.48 12.44 7.21
C VAL A 107 4.89 11.58 8.40
N ALA A 108 5.52 12.14 9.42
CA ALA A 108 5.93 11.39 10.60
C ALA A 108 4.72 10.77 11.34
N GLU A 109 3.62 11.51 11.46
CA GLU A 109 2.35 11.01 12.02
C GLU A 109 1.79 9.84 11.19
N LYS A 110 1.70 10.02 9.86
CA LYS A 110 1.18 8.99 8.95
C LYS A 110 2.06 7.74 8.88
N LEU A 111 3.37 7.89 8.99
CA LEU A 111 4.31 6.77 9.06
C LEU A 111 4.15 5.99 10.36
N LYS A 112 3.93 6.68 11.49
CA LYS A 112 3.59 6.04 12.76
C LYS A 112 2.28 5.25 12.65
N GLU A 113 1.21 5.86 12.12
CA GLU A 113 -0.06 5.17 11.88
C GLU A 113 0.11 3.94 10.98
N PHE A 114 0.90 4.07 9.91
CA PHE A 114 1.22 2.97 8.99
C PHE A 114 1.90 1.80 9.73
N ASN A 115 2.87 2.09 10.60
CA ASN A 115 3.61 1.09 11.37
C ASN A 115 2.73 0.36 12.40
N GLU A 116 1.72 1.03 12.95
CA GLU A 116 0.78 0.48 13.91
C GLU A 116 -0.39 -0.28 13.24
N SER A 117 -0.45 -0.32 11.91
CA SER A 117 -1.62 -0.81 11.17
C SER A 117 -1.73 -2.33 10.97
N SER A 118 -2.98 -2.81 10.88
CA SER A 118 -3.30 -4.21 10.56
C SER A 118 -3.02 -4.54 9.08
N ALA A 119 -3.03 -5.83 8.75
CA ALA A 119 -2.87 -6.31 7.37
C ALA A 119 -4.04 -5.94 6.44
N GLU A 120 -5.17 -5.47 6.97
CA GLU A 120 -6.32 -5.05 6.17
C GLU A 120 -6.30 -3.55 5.87
N ALA A 121 -5.72 -2.73 6.77
CA ALA A 121 -5.74 -1.27 6.65
C ALA A 121 -4.51 -0.68 5.93
N TRP A 122 -3.41 -1.45 5.84
CA TRP A 122 -2.11 -0.90 5.42
C TRP A 122 -2.07 -0.33 4.00
N GLU A 123 -2.82 -0.87 3.02
CA GLU A 123 -2.79 -0.35 1.64
C GLU A 123 -3.36 1.07 1.55
N GLY A 124 -4.45 1.33 2.28
CA GLY A 124 -5.05 2.67 2.36
C GLY A 124 -4.10 3.66 3.03
N LEU A 125 -3.52 3.27 4.17
CA LEU A 125 -2.55 4.10 4.88
C LEU A 125 -1.28 4.34 4.07
N LYS A 126 -0.81 3.34 3.32
CA LYS A 126 0.32 3.48 2.38
C LYS A 126 0.03 4.57 1.36
N LYS A 127 -1.16 4.56 0.75
CA LYS A 127 -1.55 5.56 -0.24
C LYS A 127 -1.59 6.97 0.37
N ASP A 128 -2.17 7.11 1.56
CA ASP A 128 -2.24 8.40 2.25
C ASP A 128 -0.86 8.92 2.64
N LEU A 129 0.04 8.02 3.06
CA LEU A 129 1.44 8.32 3.34
C LEU A 129 2.21 8.71 2.08
N ASP A 130 2.03 7.99 0.95
CA ASP A 130 2.63 8.33 -0.34
C ASP A 130 2.18 9.73 -0.81
N ILE A 131 0.91 10.09 -0.62
CA ILE A 131 0.39 11.44 -0.91
C ILE A 131 1.04 12.48 0.01
N ALA A 132 1.10 12.22 1.32
CA ALA A 132 1.75 13.12 2.28
C ALA A 132 3.23 13.33 1.94
N TRP A 133 3.92 12.26 1.55
CA TRP A 133 5.32 12.28 1.13
C TRP A 133 5.54 13.10 -0.14
N GLY A 134 4.67 12.95 -1.15
CA GLY A 134 4.70 13.78 -2.35
C GLY A 134 4.50 15.27 -2.05
N ASN A 135 3.54 15.60 -1.17
CA ASN A 135 3.30 16.97 -0.73
C ASN A 135 4.49 17.56 0.01
N LEU A 136 5.15 16.77 0.86
CA LEU A 136 6.35 17.17 1.58
C LEU A 136 7.49 17.49 0.61
N LYS A 137 7.75 16.62 -0.38
CA LYS A 137 8.76 16.86 -1.41
C LYS A 137 8.48 18.15 -2.20
N ALA A 138 7.25 18.36 -2.62
CA ALA A 138 6.85 19.58 -3.33
C ALA A 138 7.07 20.85 -2.49
N ALA A 139 6.78 20.78 -1.18
CA ALA A 139 7.04 21.91 -0.28
C ALA A 139 8.53 22.15 -0.06
N TYR A 140 9.33 21.07 0.02
CA TYR A 140 10.79 21.18 0.09
C TYR A 140 11.34 21.85 -1.16
N ASP A 141 10.98 21.37 -2.36
CA ASP A 141 11.46 21.93 -3.62
C ASP A 141 11.09 23.41 -3.74
N LYS A 142 9.83 23.76 -3.44
CA LYS A 142 9.36 25.14 -3.41
C LYS A 142 10.18 26.03 -2.46
N THR A 143 10.41 25.55 -1.23
CA THR A 143 11.20 26.29 -0.23
C THR A 143 12.66 26.43 -0.64
N ALA A 144 13.21 25.41 -1.31
CA ALA A 144 14.57 25.40 -1.81
C ALA A 144 14.79 26.38 -2.97
N GLU A 145 13.78 26.70 -3.78
CA GLU A 145 13.91 27.70 -4.85
C GLU A 145 14.27 29.10 -4.33
N GLU A 146 13.78 29.50 -3.16
CA GLU A 146 14.03 30.85 -2.62
C GLU A 146 15.48 31.07 -2.15
N VAL A 147 16.27 30.00 -1.99
CA VAL A 147 17.68 30.08 -1.55
C VAL A 147 18.68 29.74 -2.67
N LYS A 148 18.20 29.53 -3.90
CA LYS A 148 19.06 29.19 -5.05
C LYS A 148 19.76 30.40 -5.68
N GLU A 149 19.50 31.61 -5.19
CA GLU A 149 20.17 32.86 -5.65
C GLU A 149 21.43 33.22 -4.86
#